data_AF-A0A0D6P9V6-F1
#
_entry.id   AF-A0A0D6P9V6-F1
#
_cell.length_a   1.000
_cell.length_b   1.000
_cell.length_c   1.000
_cell.angle_alpha   90.00
_cell.angle_beta   90.00
_cell.angle_gamma   90.00
#
_symmetry.space_group_name_H-M   'P 1'
#
loop_
_entity.id
_entity.type
_entity.pdbx_description
1 polymer ?
#
loop_
_entity_poly.entity_id
_entity_poly.type
_entity_poly.pdbx_seq_one_letter_code
_entity_poly.pdbx_strand_id
1 'polypeptide(L)'
;MSGPVAPPRRNVLRGIVLCAIGRREGLEWFGDTRHAFISSLLPLLLFPLLRAVLLPPGQSEVPRGTLLLATITVVLASAVLSHLMATWFRREPLWLRYATAVNWTTWVLQLAVLLAIVATAGLASAGLPPTVALIACFAAVGLYGLWLQWFLARHGLRLGPGRALLVVLAVNAGAAALVAVPEVALREAMLLNGPAPVPASGPFKT
;
A
#
# COMPACT_ATOMS: atom_id res chain seq x y z
N MET A 1 -25.05 35.73 -18.73
CA MET A 1 -24.62 34.51 -19.42
C MET A 1 -23.32 34.03 -18.79
N SER A 2 -23.41 33.10 -17.83
CA SER A 2 -22.23 32.52 -17.19
C SER A 2 -21.75 31.37 -18.06
N GLY A 3 -20.60 31.54 -18.72
CA GLY A 3 -19.97 30.46 -19.49
C GLY A 3 -19.67 29.25 -18.60
N PRO A 4 -19.53 28.04 -19.18
CA PRO A 4 -19.18 26.85 -18.42
C PRO A 4 -17.85 27.10 -17.70
N VAL A 5 -17.90 27.14 -16.37
CA VAL A 5 -16.71 27.18 -15.51
C VAL A 5 -15.93 25.92 -15.81
N ALA A 6 -14.79 26.05 -16.49
CA ALA A 6 -13.90 24.92 -16.74
C ALA A 6 -13.61 24.24 -15.40
N PRO A 7 -13.75 22.91 -15.30
CA PRO A 7 -13.45 22.22 -14.05
C PRO A 7 -12.01 22.54 -13.65
N PRO A 8 -11.75 22.91 -12.38
CA PRO A 8 -10.41 23.28 -11.95
C PRO A 8 -9.44 22.16 -12.30
N ARG A 9 -8.33 22.51 -12.98
CA ARG A 9 -7.28 21.55 -13.35
C ARG A 9 -6.72 20.91 -12.07
N ARG A 10 -7.18 19.71 -11.74
CA ARG A 10 -6.75 18.94 -10.58
C ARG A 10 -5.29 18.49 -10.81
N ASN A 11 -4.35 19.08 -10.06
CA ASN A 11 -2.94 18.67 -10.07
C ASN A 11 -2.67 17.68 -8.94
N VAL A 12 -2.75 16.39 -9.26
CA VAL A 12 -2.53 15.28 -8.31
C VAL A 12 -1.14 15.34 -7.69
N LEU A 13 -0.09 15.69 -8.46
CA LEU A 13 1.28 15.78 -7.96
C LEU A 13 1.40 16.84 -6.86
N ARG A 14 0.74 18.00 -7.04
CA ARG A 14 0.69 19.04 -6.00
C ARG A 14 -0.02 18.52 -4.74
N GLY A 15 -1.11 17.78 -4.90
CA GLY A 15 -1.80 17.13 -3.78
C GLY A 15 -0.89 16.16 -3.01
N ILE A 16 -0.16 15.31 -3.74
CA ILE A 16 0.80 14.35 -3.20
C ILE A 16 1.87 15.07 -2.37
N VAL A 17 2.53 16.08 -2.94
CA VAL A 17 3.61 16.82 -2.26
C VAL A 17 3.10 17.53 -1.00
N LEU A 18 1.95 18.21 -1.09
CA LEU A 18 1.37 18.92 0.06
C LEU A 18 1.00 17.93 1.19
N CYS A 19 0.39 16.79 0.86
CA CYS A 19 0.08 15.78 1.86
C CYS A 19 1.34 15.15 2.47
N ALA A 20 2.39 14.90 1.67
CA ALA A 20 3.66 14.36 2.14
C ALA A 20 4.32 15.23 3.22
N ILE A 21 4.18 16.56 3.11
CA ILE A 21 4.70 17.52 4.10
C ILE A 21 3.68 17.89 5.20
N GLY A 22 2.55 17.16 5.29
CA GLY A 22 1.55 17.36 6.35
C GLY A 22 0.63 18.55 6.16
N ARG A 23 0.51 19.07 4.93
CA ARG A 23 -0.40 20.18 4.60
C ARG A 23 -1.76 19.66 4.15
N ARG A 24 -2.80 20.00 4.91
CA ARG A 24 -4.18 19.50 4.70
C ARG A 24 -4.78 19.99 3.38
N GLU A 25 -4.30 21.13 2.88
CA GLU A 25 -4.70 21.71 1.60
C GLU A 25 -4.41 20.76 0.43
N GLY A 26 -3.47 19.82 0.60
CA GLY A 26 -3.19 18.77 -0.38
C GLY A 26 -4.41 17.90 -0.72
N LEU A 27 -5.32 17.70 0.25
CA LEU A 27 -6.49 16.85 0.07
C LEU A 27 -7.48 17.40 -0.98
N GLU A 28 -7.52 18.72 -1.16
CA GLU A 28 -8.44 19.39 -2.09
C GLU A 28 -8.08 19.12 -3.57
N TRP A 29 -6.84 18.69 -3.83
CA TRP A 29 -6.35 18.39 -5.17
C TRP A 29 -6.75 16.99 -5.66
N PHE A 30 -7.24 16.12 -4.77
CA PHE A 30 -7.69 14.77 -5.13
C PHE A 30 -9.16 14.75 -5.54
N GLY A 31 -9.48 13.85 -6.46
CA GLY A 31 -10.85 13.69 -6.91
C GLY A 31 -11.73 12.94 -5.91
N ASP A 32 -13.00 13.31 -5.89
CA ASP A 32 -14.09 12.76 -5.06
C ASP A 32 -15.09 11.94 -5.88
N THR A 33 -14.74 11.56 -7.11
CA THR A 33 -15.60 10.79 -8.01
C THR A 33 -15.14 9.34 -8.10
N ARG A 34 -16.06 8.42 -8.44
CA ARG A 34 -15.74 7.00 -8.69
C ARG A 34 -14.66 6.84 -9.77
N HIS A 35 -14.72 7.67 -10.81
CA HIS A 35 -13.72 7.67 -11.87
C HIS A 35 -12.32 8.00 -11.32
N ALA A 36 -12.18 9.06 -10.52
CA ALA A 36 -10.90 9.42 -9.92
C ALA A 36 -10.35 8.31 -9.00
N PHE A 37 -11.22 7.64 -8.25
CA PHE A 37 -10.84 6.50 -7.42
C PHE A 37 -10.31 5.33 -8.26
N ILE A 38 -11.03 4.90 -9.29
CA ILE A 38 -10.59 3.82 -10.18
C ILE A 38 -9.28 4.20 -10.90
N SER A 39 -9.15 5.45 -11.36
CA SER A 39 -7.91 5.96 -11.95
C SER A 39 -6.72 5.90 -10.99
N SER A 40 -6.95 6.12 -9.69
CA SER A 40 -5.90 6.00 -8.66
C SER A 40 -5.53 4.55 -8.32
N LEU A 41 -6.44 3.59 -8.55
CA LEU A 41 -6.18 2.16 -8.35
C LEU A 41 -5.39 1.53 -9.50
N LEU A 42 -5.59 2.02 -10.73
CA LEU A 42 -4.96 1.46 -11.92
C LEU A 42 -3.43 1.27 -11.76
N PRO A 43 -2.65 2.28 -11.34
CA PRO A 43 -1.23 2.09 -11.08
C PRO A 43 -0.94 0.97 -10.08
N LEU A 44 -1.67 0.94 -8.96
CA LEU A 44 -1.47 -0.05 -7.89
C LEU A 44 -1.73 -1.50 -8.35
N LEU A 45 -2.60 -1.69 -9.35
CA LEU A 45 -2.93 -3.00 -9.92
C LEU A 45 -2.04 -3.37 -11.11
N LEU A 46 -1.65 -2.40 -11.93
CA LEU A 46 -0.84 -2.63 -13.14
C LEU A 46 0.59 -3.06 -12.78
N PHE A 47 1.22 -2.47 -11.77
CA PHE A 47 2.60 -2.85 -11.42
C PHE A 47 2.73 -4.33 -10.95
N PRO A 48 1.89 -4.84 -10.03
CA PRO A 48 1.90 -6.26 -9.68
C PRO A 48 1.60 -7.18 -10.87
N LEU A 49 0.69 -6.77 -11.76
CA LEU A 49 0.37 -7.51 -12.96
C LEU A 49 1.58 -7.60 -13.90
N LEU A 50 2.22 -6.46 -14.17
CA LEU A 50 3.45 -6.40 -14.96
C LEU A 50 4.56 -7.24 -14.33
N ARG A 51 4.72 -7.18 -13.00
CA ARG A 51 5.67 -8.03 -12.27
C ARG A 51 5.38 -9.51 -12.49
N ALA A 52 4.12 -9.94 -12.42
CA ALA A 52 3.75 -11.34 -12.62
C ALA A 52 4.01 -11.83 -14.06
N VAL A 53 3.82 -10.95 -15.05
CA VAL A 53 4.05 -11.26 -16.48
C VAL A 53 5.54 -11.25 -16.83
N LEU A 54 6.29 -10.26 -16.35
CA LEU A 54 7.68 -10.00 -16.78
C LEU A 54 8.73 -10.81 -16.00
N LEU A 55 8.40 -11.37 -14.82
CA LEU A 55 9.36 -12.18 -14.08
C LEU A 55 9.75 -13.44 -14.87
N PRO A 56 11.02 -13.85 -14.94
CA PRO A 56 11.43 -15.10 -15.57
C PRO A 56 10.98 -16.33 -14.76
N PRO A 57 10.63 -17.47 -15.41
CA PRO A 57 10.23 -18.69 -14.71
C PRO A 57 11.40 -19.21 -13.86
N GLY A 58 11.10 -19.63 -12.61
CA GLY A 58 12.09 -20.20 -11.68
C GLY A 58 12.69 -19.26 -10.63
N GLN A 59 12.34 -17.97 -10.59
CA GLN A 59 12.92 -17.02 -9.61
C GLN A 59 12.08 -16.81 -8.33
N SER A 60 10.99 -17.56 -8.12
CA SER A 60 10.11 -17.38 -6.96
C SER A 60 9.63 -18.74 -6.45
N GLU A 61 9.76 -18.96 -5.14
CA GLU A 61 9.20 -20.12 -4.45
C GLU A 61 7.67 -20.08 -4.37
N VAL A 62 7.09 -18.87 -4.43
CA VAL A 62 5.63 -18.66 -4.43
C VAL A 62 5.11 -18.60 -5.86
N PRO A 63 4.03 -19.33 -6.21
CA PRO A 63 3.38 -19.22 -7.52
C PRO A 63 2.98 -17.78 -7.83
N ARG A 64 3.27 -17.32 -9.04
CA ARG A 64 3.03 -15.93 -9.46
C ARG A 64 1.56 -15.52 -9.38
N GLY A 65 0.66 -16.44 -9.72
CA GLY A 65 -0.78 -16.22 -9.60
C GLY A 65 -1.19 -15.90 -8.17
N THR A 66 -0.60 -16.58 -7.19
CA THR A 66 -0.84 -16.34 -5.77
C THR A 66 -0.36 -14.95 -5.36
N LEU A 67 0.84 -14.52 -5.76
CA LEU A 67 1.34 -13.17 -5.46
C LEU A 67 0.45 -12.08 -6.06
N LEU A 68 -0.01 -12.28 -7.31
CA LEU A 68 -0.91 -11.34 -7.96
C LEU A 68 -2.26 -11.25 -7.24
N LEU A 69 -2.88 -12.39 -6.97
CA LEU A 69 -4.16 -12.47 -6.26
C LEU A 69 -4.05 -11.87 -4.86
N ALA A 70 -3.01 -12.22 -4.09
CA ALA A 70 -2.76 -11.66 -2.77
C ALA A 70 -2.64 -10.13 -2.83
N THR A 71 -1.94 -9.60 -3.83
CA THR A 71 -1.80 -8.14 -3.98
C THR A 71 -3.14 -7.47 -4.29
N ILE A 72 -3.91 -8.03 -5.23
CA ILE A 72 -5.25 -7.52 -5.57
C ILE A 72 -6.15 -7.57 -4.33
N THR A 73 -6.14 -8.67 -3.58
CA THR A 73 -6.93 -8.85 -2.37
C THR A 73 -6.56 -7.82 -1.31
N VAL A 74 -5.27 -7.59 -1.05
CA VAL A 74 -4.82 -6.60 -0.04
C VAL A 74 -5.20 -5.17 -0.44
N VAL A 75 -5.05 -4.82 -1.72
CA VAL A 75 -5.43 -3.49 -2.23
C VAL A 75 -6.94 -3.26 -2.09
N LEU A 76 -7.75 -4.22 -2.54
CA LEU A 76 -9.21 -4.12 -2.46
C LEU A 76 -9.69 -4.19 -1.01
N ALA A 77 -9.11 -5.04 -0.17
CA ALA A 77 -9.46 -5.14 1.24
C ALA A 77 -9.20 -3.82 1.97
N SER A 78 -8.09 -3.15 1.69
CA SER A 78 -7.79 -1.83 2.27
C SER A 78 -8.85 -0.79 1.88
N ALA A 79 -9.31 -0.80 0.63
CA ALA A 79 -10.40 0.06 0.17
C ALA A 79 -11.74 -0.28 0.87
N VAL A 80 -12.09 -1.56 0.98
CA VAL A 80 -13.33 -2.02 1.64
C VAL A 80 -13.30 -1.71 3.13
N LEU A 81 -12.22 -2.04 3.85
CA LEU A 81 -12.08 -1.76 5.28
C LEU A 81 -12.15 -0.26 5.56
N SER A 82 -11.50 0.56 4.74
CA SER A 82 -11.59 2.01 4.92
C SER A 82 -12.98 2.57 4.63
N HIS A 83 -13.72 1.97 3.69
CA HIS A 83 -15.11 2.32 3.42
C HIS A 83 -16.02 1.95 4.60
N LEU A 84 -15.86 0.73 5.14
CA LEU A 84 -16.58 0.28 6.34
C LEU A 84 -16.32 1.18 7.56
N MET A 85 -15.08 1.63 7.74
CA MET A 85 -14.79 2.60 8.79
C MET A 85 -15.43 3.96 8.52
N ALA A 86 -15.41 4.42 7.26
CA ALA A 86 -16.06 5.68 6.90
C ALA A 86 -17.58 5.63 7.10
N THR A 87 -18.24 4.52 6.80
CA THR A 87 -19.68 4.34 7.06
C THR A 87 -19.96 4.26 8.56
N TRP A 88 -19.15 3.51 9.33
CA TRP A 88 -19.29 3.43 10.79
C TRP A 88 -19.19 4.81 11.46
N PHE A 89 -18.28 5.67 10.98
CA PHE A 89 -18.15 7.04 11.48
C PHE A 89 -19.10 8.06 10.81
N ARG A 90 -20.00 7.62 9.91
CA ARG A 90 -20.93 8.46 9.13
C ARG A 90 -20.23 9.54 8.28
N ARG A 91 -19.09 9.18 7.69
CA ARG A 91 -18.24 10.02 6.83
C ARG A 91 -18.10 9.49 5.40
N GLU A 92 -19.01 8.62 4.97
CA GLU A 92 -19.04 8.03 3.64
C GLU A 92 -18.88 9.04 2.48
N PRO A 93 -19.51 10.24 2.49
CA PRO A 93 -19.36 11.19 1.39
C PRO A 93 -17.93 11.69 1.18
N LEU A 94 -17.08 11.59 2.21
CA LEU A 94 -15.68 12.00 2.17
C LEU A 94 -14.75 10.85 1.76
N TRP A 95 -15.25 9.61 1.75
CA TRP A 95 -14.45 8.42 1.56
C TRP A 95 -13.77 8.39 0.19
N LEU A 96 -14.46 8.75 -0.90
CA LEU A 96 -13.87 8.70 -2.25
C LEU A 96 -12.63 9.59 -2.37
N ARG A 97 -12.69 10.81 -1.81
CA ARG A 97 -11.55 11.72 -1.81
C ARG A 97 -10.41 11.19 -0.95
N TYR A 98 -10.74 10.70 0.24
CA TYR A 98 -9.78 10.08 1.15
C TYR A 98 -9.08 8.88 0.49
N ALA A 99 -9.83 7.94 -0.08
CA ALA A 99 -9.29 6.73 -0.69
C ALA A 99 -8.43 7.06 -1.92
N THR A 100 -8.87 8.01 -2.74
CA THR A 100 -8.09 8.53 -3.87
C THR A 100 -6.78 9.16 -3.38
N ALA A 101 -6.82 9.96 -2.30
CA ALA A 101 -5.63 10.55 -1.71
C ALA A 101 -4.66 9.48 -1.21
N VAL A 102 -5.14 8.49 -0.43
CA VAL A 102 -4.34 7.37 0.07
C VAL A 102 -3.63 6.66 -1.08
N ASN A 103 -4.37 6.25 -2.12
CA ASN A 103 -3.81 5.55 -3.27
C ASN A 103 -2.68 6.34 -3.96
N TRP A 104 -2.88 7.64 -4.16
CA TRP A 104 -1.86 8.49 -4.77
C TRP A 104 -0.66 8.75 -3.86
N THR A 105 -0.88 8.90 -2.55
CA THR A 105 0.20 9.15 -1.59
C THR A 105 1.05 7.92 -1.30
N THR A 106 0.57 6.70 -1.57
CA THR A 106 1.39 5.48 -1.48
C THR A 106 2.66 5.57 -2.33
N TRP A 107 2.63 6.31 -3.44
CA TRP A 107 3.83 6.55 -4.27
C TRP A 107 4.93 7.32 -3.53
N VAL A 108 4.55 8.19 -2.59
CA VAL A 108 5.52 8.87 -1.72
C VAL A 108 6.25 7.87 -0.84
N LEU A 109 5.53 6.87 -0.32
CA LEU A 109 6.14 5.83 0.49
C LEU A 109 7.12 4.98 -0.33
N GLN A 110 6.79 4.68 -1.58
CA GLN A 110 7.70 3.96 -2.48
C GLN A 110 8.98 4.76 -2.75
N LEU A 111 8.86 6.08 -2.96
CA LEU A 111 10.03 6.95 -3.08
C LEU A 111 10.82 7.02 -1.77
N ALA A 112 10.15 7.07 -0.62
CA ALA A 112 10.81 7.06 0.68
C ALA A 112 11.59 5.76 0.92
N VAL A 113 11.07 4.60 0.50
CA VAL A 113 11.79 3.32 0.53
C VAL A 113 13.04 3.38 -0.35
N LEU A 114 12.93 3.90 -1.58
CA LEU A 114 14.07 4.03 -2.47
C LEU A 114 15.16 4.93 -1.86
N LEU A 115 14.77 6.07 -1.28
CA LEU A 115 15.69 6.96 -0.56
C LEU A 115 16.30 6.28 0.67
N ALA A 116 15.54 5.49 1.41
CA ALA A 116 16.02 4.73 2.56
C ALA A 116 17.08 3.69 2.17
N ILE A 117 16.93 3.02 1.02
CA ILE A 117 17.94 2.09 0.50
C ILE A 117 19.25 2.83 0.22
N VAL A 118 19.18 3.99 -0.47
CA VAL A 118 20.36 4.81 -0.75
C VAL A 118 20.99 5.35 0.54
N ALA A 119 20.16 5.83 1.47
CA ALA A 119 20.61 6.32 2.77
C ALA A 119 21.29 5.23 3.61
N THR A 120 20.82 3.99 3.53
CA THR A 120 21.44 2.84 4.21
C THR A 120 22.89 2.67 3.77
N ALA A 121 23.17 2.76 2.46
CA ALA A 121 24.54 2.69 1.94
C ALA A 121 25.40 3.88 2.40
N GLY A 122 24.83 5.08 2.43
CA GLY A 122 25.52 6.28 2.93
C GLY A 122 25.82 6.26 4.44
N LEU A 123 24.94 5.69 5.25
CA LEU A 123 25.17 5.50 6.68
C LEU A 123 26.22 4.41 6.94
N ALA A 124 26.19 3.34 6.16
CA ALA A 124 27.20 2.28 6.24
C ALA A 124 28.60 2.82 5.89
N SER A 125 28.73 3.68 4.87
CA SER A 125 30.00 4.32 4.54
C SER A 125 30.46 5.34 5.59
N ALA A 126 29.52 5.92 6.35
CA ALA A 126 29.81 6.76 7.51
C ALA A 126 30.20 5.98 8.78
N GLY A 127 30.28 4.64 8.71
CA GLY A 127 30.76 3.79 9.81
C GLY A 127 29.67 3.15 10.67
N LEU A 128 28.38 3.30 10.33
CA LEU A 128 27.33 2.55 11.01
C LEU A 128 27.35 1.06 10.58
N PRO A 129 27.08 0.12 11.50
CA PRO A 129 26.85 -1.27 11.13
C PRO A 129 25.70 -1.39 10.11
N PRO A 130 25.85 -2.16 9.02
CA PRO A 130 24.85 -2.24 7.94
C PRO A 130 23.44 -2.61 8.43
N THR A 131 23.35 -3.55 9.38
CA THR A 131 22.07 -3.96 9.98
C THR A 131 21.40 -2.82 10.74
N VAL A 132 22.17 -2.02 11.49
CA VAL A 132 21.64 -0.88 12.24
C VAL A 132 21.17 0.23 11.30
N ALA A 133 21.95 0.53 10.26
CA ALA A 133 21.57 1.49 9.22
C ALA A 133 20.27 1.06 8.52
N LEU A 134 20.16 -0.21 8.14
CA LEU A 134 18.97 -0.77 7.52
C LEU A 134 17.75 -0.66 8.44
N ILE A 135 17.86 -1.13 9.70
CA ILE A 135 16.76 -1.07 10.66
C ILE A 135 16.33 0.39 10.88
N ALA A 136 17.26 1.31 11.07
CA ALA A 136 16.95 2.72 11.29
C ALA A 136 16.22 3.35 10.11
N CYS A 137 16.71 3.13 8.88
CA CYS A 137 16.09 3.67 7.68
C CYS A 137 14.69 3.09 7.43
N PHE A 138 14.50 1.77 7.54
CA PHE A 138 13.19 1.16 7.35
C PHE A 138 12.21 1.48 8.48
N ALA A 139 12.67 1.61 9.72
CA ALA A 139 11.85 2.08 10.84
C ALA A 139 11.38 3.52 10.59
N ALA A 140 12.26 4.40 10.11
CA ALA A 140 11.89 5.77 9.78
C ALA A 140 10.82 5.82 8.66
N VAL A 141 10.96 4.99 7.62
CA VAL A 141 9.96 4.87 6.55
C VAL A 141 8.63 4.33 7.09
N GLY A 142 8.66 3.30 7.95
CA GLY A 142 7.46 2.73 8.57
C GLY A 142 6.71 3.75 9.43
N LEU A 143 7.43 4.48 10.29
CA LEU A 143 6.86 5.54 11.13
C LEU A 143 6.28 6.68 10.29
N TYR A 144 6.99 7.10 9.24
CA TYR A 144 6.50 8.10 8.30
C TYR A 144 5.24 7.63 7.57
N GLY A 145 5.20 6.37 7.12
CA GLY A 145 4.03 5.77 6.48
C GLY A 145 2.80 5.74 7.39
N LEU A 146 2.98 5.32 8.65
CA LEU A 146 1.91 5.32 9.66
C LEU A 146 1.41 6.73 9.95
N TRP A 147 2.33 7.69 10.12
CA TRP A 147 1.98 9.10 10.31
C TRP A 147 1.20 9.65 9.12
N LEU A 148 1.63 9.36 7.88
CA LEU A 148 1.00 9.85 6.66
C LEU A 148 -0.42 9.28 6.51
N GLN A 149 -0.59 7.98 6.74
CA GLN A 149 -1.92 7.34 6.73
C GLN A 149 -2.83 7.93 7.80
N TRP A 150 -2.31 8.15 9.02
CA TRP A 150 -3.07 8.78 10.10
C TRP A 150 -3.47 10.22 9.75
N PHE A 151 -2.56 11.00 9.18
CA PHE A 151 -2.80 12.36 8.72
C PHE A 151 -3.92 12.39 7.66
N LEU A 152 -3.85 11.50 6.67
CA LEU A 152 -4.87 11.38 5.62
C LEU A 152 -6.22 10.92 6.18
N ALA A 153 -6.25 9.94 7.08
CA ALA A 153 -7.49 9.50 7.72
C ALA A 153 -8.13 10.62 8.55
N ARG A 154 -7.32 11.35 9.33
CA ARG A 154 -7.77 12.46 10.16
C ARG A 154 -8.37 13.58 9.32
N HIS A 155 -7.65 14.07 8.32
CA HIS A 155 -8.08 15.24 7.56
C HIS A 155 -8.99 14.90 6.39
N GLY A 156 -8.80 13.73 5.76
CA GLY A 156 -9.61 13.26 4.64
C GLY A 156 -11.02 12.87 5.07
N LEU A 157 -11.16 12.14 6.17
CA LEU A 157 -12.48 11.77 6.72
C LEU A 157 -13.00 12.77 7.76
N ARG A 158 -12.22 13.82 8.08
CA ARG A 158 -12.53 14.85 9.10
C ARG A 158 -12.86 14.22 10.45
N LEU A 159 -12.01 13.28 10.87
CA LEU A 159 -12.13 12.53 12.13
C LEU A 159 -11.30 13.18 13.24
N GLY A 160 -11.66 12.91 14.49
CA GLY A 160 -10.80 13.17 15.64
C GLY A 160 -9.54 12.28 15.61
N PRO A 161 -8.46 12.66 16.30
CA PRO A 161 -7.16 11.98 16.22
C PRO A 161 -7.22 10.49 16.63
N GLY A 162 -8.00 10.15 17.66
CA GLY A 162 -8.16 8.76 18.10
C GLY A 162 -8.94 7.90 17.10
N ARG A 163 -10.00 8.44 16.49
CA ARG A 163 -10.76 7.73 15.45
C ARG A 163 -9.92 7.51 14.20
N ALA A 164 -9.12 8.51 13.80
CA ALA A 164 -8.18 8.36 12.69
C ALA A 164 -7.15 7.25 12.96
N LEU A 165 -6.64 7.15 14.19
CA LEU A 165 -5.74 6.08 14.59
C LEU A 165 -6.43 4.70 14.49
N LEU A 166 -7.68 4.58 14.93
CA LEU A 166 -8.45 3.34 14.77
C LEU A 166 -8.60 2.92 13.30
N VAL A 167 -8.83 3.87 12.38
CA VAL A 167 -8.88 3.57 10.94
C VAL A 167 -7.55 2.99 10.46
N VAL A 168 -6.44 3.63 10.79
CA VAL A 168 -5.10 3.17 10.39
C VAL A 168 -4.82 1.78 10.95
N LEU A 169 -5.09 1.55 12.24
CA LEU A 169 -4.88 0.26 12.86
C LEU A 169 -5.77 -0.83 12.24
N ALA A 170 -7.05 -0.56 11.99
CA ALA A 170 -7.96 -1.52 11.39
C ALA A 170 -7.53 -1.91 9.97
N VAL A 171 -7.13 -0.93 9.14
CA VAL A 171 -6.69 -1.18 7.77
C VAL A 171 -5.37 -1.94 7.75
N ASN A 172 -4.38 -1.56 8.57
CA ASN A 172 -3.09 -2.25 8.62
C ASN A 172 -3.21 -3.64 9.24
N ALA A 173 -3.99 -3.82 10.30
CA ALA A 173 -4.24 -5.13 10.89
C ALA A 173 -4.97 -6.05 9.92
N GLY A 174 -5.95 -5.54 9.18
CA GLY A 174 -6.65 -6.29 8.14
C GLY A 174 -5.71 -6.71 7.00
N ALA A 175 -4.86 -5.80 6.52
CA ALA A 175 -3.86 -6.12 5.51
C ALA A 175 -2.83 -7.15 6.01
N ALA A 176 -2.34 -6.99 7.25
CA ALA A 176 -1.40 -7.92 7.86
C ALA A 176 -2.01 -9.31 8.05
N ALA A 177 -3.27 -9.39 8.51
CA ALA A 177 -3.98 -10.66 8.66
C ALA A 177 -4.12 -11.39 7.32
N LEU A 178 -4.44 -10.67 6.24
CA LEU A 178 -4.57 -11.26 4.90
C LEU A 178 -3.26 -11.85 4.37
N VAL A 179 -2.12 -11.31 4.78
CA VAL A 179 -0.80 -11.82 4.38
C VAL A 179 -0.32 -12.92 5.31
N ALA A 180 -0.45 -12.76 6.63
CA ALA A 180 0.12 -13.68 7.61
C ALA A 180 -0.70 -14.96 7.79
N VAL A 181 -2.04 -14.90 7.72
CA VAL A 181 -2.90 -16.07 7.98
C VAL A 181 -2.62 -17.22 7.00
N PRO A 182 -2.51 -17.01 5.68
CA PRO A 182 -2.19 -18.08 4.74
C PRO A 182 -0.83 -18.72 5.01
N GLU A 183 0.18 -17.93 5.37
CA GLU A 183 1.53 -18.44 5.64
C GLU A 183 1.57 -19.32 6.89
N VAL A 184 0.91 -18.88 7.97
CA VAL A 184 0.83 -19.66 9.21
C VAL A 184 0.07 -20.96 8.99
N ALA A 185 -1.08 -20.90 8.30
CA ALA A 185 -1.88 -22.09 8.00
C ALA A 185 -1.12 -23.09 7.12
N LEU A 186 -0.36 -22.61 6.12
CA LEU A 186 0.47 -23.46 5.27
C LEU A 186 1.62 -24.10 6.06
N ARG A 187 2.25 -23.33 6.96
CA ARG A 187 3.33 -23.83 7.81
C ARG A 187 2.84 -24.92 8.78
N GLU A 188 1.69 -24.72 9.39
CA GLU A 188 1.06 -25.75 10.23
C GLU A 188 0.69 -27.00 9.44
N ALA A 189 0.14 -26.83 8.22
CA ALA A 189 -0.16 -27.96 7.34
C ALA A 189 1.11 -28.75 6.94
N MET A 190 2.24 -28.08 6.70
CA MET A 190 3.52 -28.76 6.41
C MET A 190 4.10 -29.48 7.62
N LEU A 191 3.96 -28.91 8.83
CA LEU A 191 4.40 -29.56 10.07
C LEU A 191 3.57 -30.81 10.39
N LEU A 192 2.27 -30.80 10.08
CA LEU A 192 1.37 -31.92 10.33
C LEU A 192 1.47 -33.03 9.26
N ASN A 193 1.74 -32.69 8.00
CA ASN A 193 1.71 -33.64 6.88
C ASN A 193 3.10 -34.08 6.36
N GLY A 194 4.19 -33.49 6.87
CA GLY A 194 5.53 -33.65 6.31
C GLY A 194 5.70 -32.93 4.97
N PRO A 195 6.93 -32.79 4.44
CA PRO A 195 7.14 -32.16 3.13
C PRO A 195 6.41 -32.98 2.05
N ALA A 196 5.68 -32.28 1.16
CA ALA A 196 5.03 -32.92 0.03
C ALA A 196 6.06 -33.75 -0.76
N PRO A 197 5.73 -34.99 -1.18
CA PRO A 197 6.64 -35.80 -1.97
C PRO A 197 7.04 -35.01 -3.22
N VAL A 198 8.34 -34.78 -3.38
CA VAL A 198 8.90 -34.21 -4.61
C VAL A 198 8.42 -35.11 -5.76
N PRO A 199 7.69 -34.60 -6.76
CA PRO A 199 7.30 -35.42 -7.89
C PRO A 199 8.59 -35.96 -8.51
N ALA A 200 8.75 -37.28 -8.49
CA ALA A 200 9.91 -37.95 -9.05
C ALA A 200 10.11 -37.40 -10.46
N SER A 201 11.27 -36.78 -10.70
CA SER A 201 11.69 -36.36 -12.03
C SER A 201 11.64 -37.60 -12.92
N GLY A 202 10.56 -37.74 -13.71
CA GLY A 202 10.44 -38.78 -14.71
C GLY A 202 11.65 -38.70 -15.65
N PRO A 203 12.20 -39.84 -16.10
CA PRO A 203 13.41 -39.83 -16.90
C PRO A 203 13.17 -39.00 -18.16
N PHE A 204 13.97 -37.94 -18.29
CA PHE A 204 14.15 -37.19 -19.53
C PHE A 204 14.54 -38.20 -20.61
N LYS A 205 13.61 -38.56 -21.50
CA LYS A 205 13.94 -39.28 -22.72
C LYS A 205 14.55 -38.26 -23.68
N THR A 206 15.83 -38.45 -23.96
CA THR A 206 16.61 -37.80 -25.03
C THR A 206 15.97 -38.02 -26.39
#